data_AF-A0A535JEF9-F1
#
_entry.id   AF-A0A535JEF9-F1
#
_cell.length_a   1.000
_cell.length_b   1.000
_cell.length_c   1.000
_cell.angle_alpha   90.00
_cell.angle_beta   90.00
_cell.angle_gamma   90.00
#
_symmetry.space_group_name_H-M   'P 1'
#
loop_
_entity.id
_entity.type
_entity.pdbx_description
1 polymer ?
#
loop_
_entity_poly.entity_id
_entity_poly.type
_entity_poly.pdbx_seq_one_letter_code
_entity_poly.pdbx_strand_id
1 'polypeptide(L)'
;MAPMLFRRREERGQALVEFALLLPVVLLLIVGAVEFSFVWNSRNTVLFASRDGSMLAAEGGSLPGTDCLVLNRIERDIVSPAR
;
A
#
# COMPACT_ATOMS: atom_id res chain seq x y z
N MET A 1 -52.92 -41.26 -10.23
CA MET A 1 -52.48 -39.87 -10.52
C MET A 1 -51.30 -39.55 -9.63
N ALA A 2 -50.08 -39.60 -10.16
CA ALA A 2 -48.86 -39.27 -9.43
C ALA A 2 -48.37 -37.89 -9.88
N PRO A 3 -48.04 -36.95 -8.96
CA PRO A 3 -47.43 -35.70 -9.36
C PRO A 3 -45.94 -35.94 -9.62
N MET A 4 -45.47 -35.59 -10.82
CA MET A 4 -44.05 -35.47 -11.11
C MET A 4 -43.54 -34.17 -10.49
N LEU A 5 -42.90 -34.26 -9.33
CA LEU A 5 -42.16 -33.13 -8.75
C LEU A 5 -40.90 -32.88 -9.58
N PHE A 6 -40.85 -31.70 -10.19
CA PHE A 6 -39.66 -31.14 -10.83
C PHE A 6 -38.46 -31.22 -9.88
N ARG A 7 -37.50 -32.10 -10.20
CA ARG A 7 -36.27 -32.25 -9.42
C ARG A 7 -35.34 -31.07 -9.72
N ARG A 8 -35.14 -30.24 -8.70
CA ARG A 8 -34.32 -29.02 -8.67
C ARG A 8 -32.92 -29.25 -9.23
N ARG A 9 -32.56 -28.41 -10.22
CA ARG A 9 -31.20 -28.22 -10.77
C ARG A 9 -30.37 -27.22 -9.95
N GLU A 10 -30.83 -26.85 -8.75
CA GLU A 10 -30.38 -25.69 -7.96
C GLU A 10 -28.90 -25.75 -7.52
N GLU A 11 -28.37 -26.95 -7.28
CA GLU A 11 -27.02 -27.12 -6.69
C GLU A 11 -25.86 -26.69 -7.61
N ARG A 12 -26.03 -26.72 -8.94
CA ARG A 12 -24.89 -26.53 -9.87
C ARG A 12 -24.49 -25.07 -10.10
N GLY A 13 -25.35 -24.11 -9.74
CA GLY A 13 -25.08 -22.67 -9.89
C GLY A 13 -24.86 -21.92 -8.58
N GLN A 14 -25.21 -22.53 -7.45
CA GLN A 14 -25.19 -21.87 -6.14
C GLN A 14 -23.78 -21.40 -5.74
N ALA A 15 -22.77 -22.26 -5.90
CA ALA A 15 -21.37 -21.92 -5.58
C ALA A 15 -20.83 -20.73 -6.40
N LEU A 16 -21.27 -20.58 -7.66
CA LEU A 16 -20.88 -19.44 -8.50
C LEU A 16 -21.47 -18.13 -7.98
N VAL A 17 -22.72 -18.16 -7.51
CA VAL A 17 -23.42 -17.00 -6.96
C VAL A 17 -22.83 -16.59 -5.61
N GLU A 18 -22.53 -17.56 -4.73
CA GLU A 18 -21.86 -17.31 -3.46
C GLU A 18 -20.48 -16.66 -3.67
N PHE A 19 -19.70 -17.16 -4.63
CA PHE A 19 -18.42 -16.54 -4.99
C PHE A 19 -18.59 -15.13 -5.57
N ALA A 20 -19.59 -14.92 -6.44
CA ALA A 20 -19.87 -13.61 -7.02
C ALA A 20 -20.25 -12.56 -5.96
N LEU A 21 -20.87 -12.97 -4.84
CA LEU A 21 -21.19 -12.09 -3.71
C LEU A 21 -19.95 -11.74 -2.86
N LEU A 22 -18.98 -12.65 -2.74
CA LEU A 22 -17.73 -12.40 -2.01
C LEU A 22 -16.71 -11.60 -2.83
N LEU A 23 -16.68 -11.81 -4.14
CA LEU A 23 -15.76 -11.16 -5.07
C LEU A 23 -15.67 -9.63 -4.93
N PRO A 24 -16.75 -8.85 -4.83
CA PRO A 24 -16.65 -7.39 -4.65
C PRO A 24 -15.96 -7.00 -3.33
N VAL A 25 -16.18 -7.75 -2.25
CA VAL A 25 -15.52 -7.52 -0.95
C VAL A 25 -14.03 -7.79 -1.07
N VAL A 26 -13.65 -8.91 -1.70
CA VAL A 26 -12.24 -9.27 -1.92
C VAL A 26 -11.54 -8.22 -2.79
N LEU A 27 -12.18 -7.76 -3.87
CA LEU A 27 -11.63 -6.69 -4.71
C LEU A 27 -11.43 -5.39 -3.93
N LEU A 28 -12.39 -5.01 -3.09
CA LEU A 28 -12.27 -3.81 -2.25
C LEU A 28 -11.07 -3.94 -1.30
N LEU A 29 -10.88 -5.10 -0.67
CA LEU A 29 -9.73 -5.34 0.20
C LEU A 29 -8.40 -5.27 -0.57
N ILE A 30 -8.33 -5.81 -1.79
CA ILE A 30 -7.12 -5.76 -2.62
C ILE A 30 -6.80 -4.30 -2.99
N VAL A 31 -7.78 -3.55 -3.51
CA VAL A 31 -7.58 -2.14 -3.87
C VAL A 31 -7.20 -1.32 -2.64
N GLY A 32 -7.87 -1.53 -1.51
CA GLY A 32 -7.54 -0.87 -0.25
C GLY A 32 -6.13 -1.17 0.24
N ALA A 33 -5.66 -2.42 0.11
CA ALA A 33 -4.31 -2.80 0.47
C ALA A 33 -3.25 -2.17 -0.45
N VAL A 34 -3.55 -2.05 -1.74
CA VAL A 34 -2.66 -1.39 -2.72
C VAL A 34 -2.53 0.10 -2.41
N GLU A 35 -3.65 0.80 -2.24
CA GLU A 35 -3.69 2.22 -1.86
C GLU A 35 -2.97 2.46 -0.54
N PHE A 36 -3.23 1.61 0.46
CA PHE A 36 -2.54 1.66 1.75
C PHE A 36 -1.02 1.49 1.58
N SER A 37 -0.57 0.58 0.71
CA SER A 37 0.85 0.35 0.46
C SER A 37 1.55 1.58 -0.11
N PHE A 38 0.91 2.30 -1.04
CA PHE A 38 1.45 3.54 -1.59
C PHE A 38 1.59 4.62 -0.53
N VAL A 39 0.55 4.86 0.27
CA VAL A 39 0.58 5.84 1.36
C VAL A 39 1.63 5.46 2.40
N TRP A 40 1.71 4.19 2.76
CA TRP A 40 2.67 3.68 3.72
C TRP A 40 4.11 3.84 3.22
N ASN A 41 4.37 3.54 1.95
CA ASN A 41 5.69 3.73 1.35
C ASN A 41 6.10 5.20 1.38
N SER A 42 5.21 6.12 0.94
CA SER A 42 5.47 7.56 0.99
C SER A 42 5.78 8.05 2.41
N ARG A 43 5.03 7.59 3.42
CA ARG A 43 5.31 7.92 4.82
C ARG A 43 6.68 7.44 5.28
N ASN A 44 7.07 6.20 4.94
CA ASN A 44 8.37 5.67 5.31
C ASN A 44 9.52 6.44 4.66
N THR A 45 9.38 6.82 3.39
CA THR A 45 10.38 7.66 2.70
C THR A 45 10.61 8.97 3.42
N VAL A 46 9.54 9.67 3.81
CA VAL A 46 9.66 10.96 4.54
C VAL A 46 10.30 10.77 5.90
N LEU A 47 9.91 9.72 6.65
CA LEU A 47 10.49 9.42 7.96
C LEU A 47 11.98 9.08 7.86
N PHE A 48 12.35 8.31 6.84
CA PHE A 48 13.74 7.96 6.58
C PHE A 48 14.59 9.20 6.26
N ALA A 49 14.16 10.02 5.29
CA ALA A 49 14.85 11.25 4.91
C ALA A 49 14.98 12.24 6.08
N SER A 50 13.92 12.36 6.90
CA SER A 50 13.93 13.21 8.09
C SER A 50 14.95 12.73 9.13
N ARG A 51 15.01 11.41 9.37
CA ARG A 51 15.96 10.82 10.32
C ARG A 51 17.40 11.02 9.84
N ASP A 52 17.68 10.69 8.59
CA ASP A 52 19.02 10.80 8.03
C ASP A 52 19.50 12.26 7.96
N GLY A 53 18.63 13.18 7.54
CA GLY A 53 18.91 14.62 7.55
C GLY A 53 19.20 15.15 8.95
N SER A 54 18.46 14.70 9.97
CA SER A 54 18.70 15.11 11.36
C SER A 54 20.04 14.62 11.91
N MET A 55 20.45 13.40 11.53
CA MET A 55 21.75 12.83 11.91
C MET A 55 22.90 13.61 11.28
N LEU A 56 22.82 13.91 9.98
CA LEU A 56 23.82 14.73 9.29
C LEU A 56 23.89 16.15 9.86
N ALA A 57 22.75 16.75 10.21
CA ALA A 57 22.72 18.06 10.85
C ALA A 57 23.38 18.04 12.24
N ALA A 58 23.14 16.99 13.03
CA ALA A 58 23.75 16.81 14.34
C ALA A 58 25.27 16.59 14.25
N GLU A 59 25.74 15.84 13.25
CA GLU A 59 27.17 15.60 13.00
C GLU A 59 27.88 16.85 12.46
N GLY A 60 27.27 17.53 11.49
CA GLY A 60 27.85 18.68 10.82
C GLY A 60 27.71 20.00 11.58
N GLY A 61 26.81 20.09 12.57
CA GLY A 61 26.62 21.27 13.43
C GLY A 61 26.61 22.58 12.64
N SER A 62 27.49 23.52 13.01
CA SER A 62 27.64 24.83 12.35
C SER A 62 28.79 24.89 11.33
N LEU A 63 29.28 23.75 10.83
CA LEU A 63 30.32 23.76 9.81
C LEU A 63 29.78 24.43 8.52
N PRO A 64 30.61 25.23 7.82
CA PRO A 64 30.22 25.80 6.55
C PRO A 64 29.85 24.71 5.53
N GLY A 65 28.65 24.78 4.97
CA GLY A 65 28.16 23.84 3.96
C GLY A 65 27.35 22.64 4.51
N THR A 66 27.22 22.48 5.82
CA THR A 66 26.37 21.44 6.44
C THR A 66 24.94 21.50 5.92
N ASP A 67 24.36 22.70 5.83
CA ASP A 67 22.99 22.90 5.32
C ASP A 67 22.83 22.36 3.90
N CYS A 68 23.83 22.59 3.03
CA CYS A 68 23.80 22.12 1.65
C CYS A 68 23.87 20.59 1.57
N LEU A 69 24.67 19.96 2.44
CA LEU A 69 24.76 18.50 2.52
C LEU A 69 23.45 17.88 3.02
N VAL A 70 22.84 18.46 4.06
CA VAL A 70 21.54 18.01 4.58
C VAL A 70 20.45 18.13 3.53
N LEU A 71 20.36 19.27 2.83
CA LEU A 71 19.36 19.47 1.77
C LEU A 71 19.57 18.51 0.59
N ASN A 72 20.81 18.31 0.15
CA ASN A 72 21.12 17.37 -0.93
C ASN A 72 20.76 15.93 -0.55
N ARG A 73 20.98 15.55 0.71
CA ARG A 73 20.60 14.22 1.20
C ARG A 73 19.09 14.03 1.21
N ILE A 74 18.34 14.99 1.76
CA ILE A 74 16.88 14.94 1.80
C ILE A 74 16.32 14.86 0.37
N GLU A 75 16.84 15.67 -0.56
CA GLU A 75 16.37 15.67 -1.94
C GLU A 75 16.63 14.34 -2.64
N ARG A 76 17.80 13.72 -2.43
CA ARG A 76 18.09 12.38 -2.96
C ARG A 76 17.15 11.31 -2.41
N ASP A 77 16.90 11.34 -1.10
CA ASP A 77 16.07 10.34 -0.43
C ASP A 77 14.59 10.44 -0.83
N ILE A 78 14.10 11.64 -1.18
CA ILE A 78 12.72 11.87 -1.62
C ILE A 78 12.52 11.66 -3.12
N VAL A 79 13.42 12.17 -3.97
CA VAL A 79 13.26 12.10 -5.44
C VAL A 79 13.57 10.69 -5.97
N SER A 80 14.43 9.94 -5.29
CA SER A 80 14.77 8.57 -5.64
C SER A 80 14.82 7.70 -4.38
N PRO A 81 13.66 7.35 -3.78
CA PRO A 81 13.63 6.48 -2.61
C PRO A 81 14.13 5.09 -3.03
N ALA A 82 15.38 4.80 -2.69
CA ALA A 82 16.14 3.61 -3.05
C ALA A 82 16.51 3.47 -4.55
N ARG A 83 17.82 3.46 -4.81
CA ARG A 83 18.41 2.23 -5.33
C ARG A 83 18.91 1.40 -4.17
#